data_AF-A0A1H8F4Y6-F1
#
_entry.id   AF-A0A1H8F4Y6-F1
#
_cell.length_a   1.000
_cell.length_b   1.000
_cell.length_c   1.000
_cell.angle_alpha   90.00
_cell.angle_beta   90.00
_cell.angle_gamma   90.00
#
_symmetry.space_group_name_H-M   'P 1'
#
loop_
_entity.id
_entity.type
_entity.pdbx_description
1 polymer ?
#
loop_
_entity_poly.entity_id
_entity_poly.type
_entity_poly.pdbx_seq_one_letter_code
_entity_poly.pdbx_strand_id
1 'polypeptide(L)'
;MATLLEKTRKINKLLQKAEVVEYDSISRVLSNVIEANVYIVSKTGKIYGYAFLDDFECDTMIDKIVSQGEFPKHYVNWLLKMDSTSSNIPQKEICAFDDNSECLVEGKITTIVPIYGVGERIGTLVLAKFNEEFTDDDLLLAEYGATVVGMEILRDNSQKIEVEARKKATVQIALATLSYSEIEAAVNILSELNGTEGLLVASKIADRVGITRSVIVNALRKFESAGVIESKSLGMKGTYIRVLNEHLLDEIQKLKR
;
A
#
# COMPACT_ATOMS: atom_id res chain seq x y z
N MET A 1 -36.93 -2.28 4.65
CA MET A 1 -35.69 -1.52 4.88
C MET A 1 -34.92 -2.19 6.01
N ALA A 2 -33.61 -2.32 5.88
CA ALA A 2 -32.77 -2.86 6.96
C ALA A 2 -32.71 -1.85 8.12
N THR A 3 -32.74 -2.34 9.36
CA THR A 3 -32.62 -1.49 10.54
C THR A 3 -31.20 -0.93 10.70
N LEU A 4 -31.03 0.18 11.43
CA LEU A 4 -29.70 0.73 11.76
C LEU A 4 -28.79 -0.33 12.43
N LEU A 5 -29.35 -1.19 13.27
CA LEU A 5 -28.62 -2.29 13.89
C LEU A 5 -28.14 -3.35 12.87
N GLU A 6 -28.94 -3.66 11.85
CA GLU A 6 -28.51 -4.58 10.78
C GLU A 6 -27.44 -3.94 9.91
N LYS A 7 -27.57 -2.65 9.61
CA LYS A 7 -26.58 -1.83 8.89
C LYS A 7 -25.23 -1.82 9.62
N THR A 8 -25.21 -1.53 10.93
CA THR A 8 -23.98 -1.59 11.75
C THR A 8 -23.38 -2.99 11.85
N ARG A 9 -24.19 -4.05 11.91
CA ARG A 9 -23.72 -5.44 11.88
C ARG A 9 -23.04 -5.80 10.56
N LYS A 10 -23.51 -5.27 9.42
CA LYS A 10 -22.85 -5.47 8.12
C LYS A 10 -21.45 -4.84 8.10
N ILE A 11 -21.31 -3.64 8.66
CA ILE A 11 -20.00 -2.97 8.79
C ILE A 11 -19.08 -3.78 9.72
N ASN A 12 -19.58 -4.23 10.88
CA ASN A 12 -18.82 -5.06 11.83
C ASN A 12 -18.26 -6.34 11.20
N LYS A 13 -19.00 -6.98 10.30
CA LYS A 13 -18.55 -8.21 9.62
C LYS A 13 -17.29 -7.99 8.76
N LEU A 14 -16.99 -6.75 8.35
CA LEU A 14 -15.73 -6.44 7.67
C LEU A 14 -14.54 -6.69 8.60
N LEU A 15 -14.61 -6.24 9.85
CA LEU A 15 -13.56 -6.43 10.87
C LEU A 15 -13.40 -7.88 11.34
N GLN A 16 -14.44 -8.70 11.19
CA GLN A 16 -14.44 -10.09 11.65
C GLN A 16 -13.74 -11.05 10.69
N LYS A 17 -13.39 -10.59 9.48
CA LYS A 17 -12.65 -11.41 8.51
C LYS A 17 -11.18 -11.47 8.91
N ALA A 18 -10.64 -12.69 8.99
CA ALA A 18 -9.24 -12.93 9.33
C ALA A 18 -8.29 -12.45 8.21
N GLU A 19 -8.76 -12.49 6.96
CA GLU A 19 -8.02 -12.08 5.77
C GLU A 19 -7.87 -10.56 5.67
N VAL A 20 -6.89 -10.11 4.89
CA VAL A 20 -6.71 -8.69 4.54
C VAL A 20 -7.94 -8.24 3.76
N VAL A 21 -8.66 -7.25 4.29
CA VAL A 21 -9.85 -6.72 3.62
C VAL A 21 -9.40 -5.67 2.62
N GLU A 22 -9.72 -5.89 1.34
CA GLU A 22 -9.48 -4.90 0.31
C GLU A 22 -10.37 -3.68 0.51
N TYR A 23 -9.81 -2.49 0.34
CA TYR A 23 -10.52 -1.22 0.50
C TYR A 23 -11.75 -1.11 -0.41
N ASP A 24 -11.72 -1.71 -1.62
CA ASP A 24 -12.88 -1.77 -2.51
C ASP A 24 -14.03 -2.58 -1.91
N SER A 25 -13.75 -3.67 -1.20
CA SER A 25 -14.78 -4.42 -0.48
C SER A 25 -15.38 -3.60 0.64
N ILE A 26 -14.57 -2.79 1.35
CA ILE A 26 -15.06 -1.90 2.41
C ILE A 26 -15.96 -0.82 1.80
N SER A 27 -15.49 -0.15 0.75
CA SER A 27 -16.25 0.90 0.06
C SER A 27 -17.60 0.41 -0.44
N ARG A 28 -17.69 -0.79 -1.02
CA ARG A 28 -18.96 -1.38 -1.46
C ARG A 28 -19.93 -1.63 -0.31
N VAL A 29 -19.43 -2.14 0.83
CA VAL A 29 -20.29 -2.37 1.99
C VAL A 29 -20.77 -1.04 2.59
N LEU A 30 -19.90 -0.04 2.71
CA LEU A 30 -20.28 1.29 3.17
C LEU A 30 -21.30 1.94 2.22
N SER A 31 -21.09 1.82 0.91
CA SER A 31 -21.98 2.39 -0.11
C SER A 31 -23.38 1.78 -0.04
N ASN A 32 -23.46 0.45 0.08
CA ASN A 32 -24.74 -0.26 0.22
C ASN A 32 -25.44 -0.02 1.56
N VAL A 33 -24.70 0.28 2.62
CA VAL A 33 -25.26 0.48 3.96
C VAL A 33 -25.75 1.92 4.16
N ILE A 34 -24.97 2.89 3.69
CA ILE A 34 -25.27 4.33 3.79
C ILE A 34 -26.15 4.78 2.61
N GLU A 35 -26.24 3.97 1.55
CA GLU A 35 -26.96 4.28 0.31
C GLU A 35 -26.40 5.56 -0.32
N ALA A 36 -25.07 5.59 -0.47
CA ALA A 36 -24.32 6.73 -0.97
C ALA A 36 -23.10 6.29 -1.79
N ASN A 37 -22.60 7.18 -2.65
CA ASN A 37 -21.29 7.01 -3.26
C ASN A 37 -20.20 7.19 -2.21
N VAL A 38 -19.19 6.32 -2.20
CA VAL A 38 -18.13 6.27 -1.18
C VAL A 38 -16.76 6.40 -1.84
N TYR A 39 -15.91 7.21 -1.23
CA TYR A 39 -14.48 7.29 -1.54
C TYR A 39 -13.66 7.25 -0.27
N ILE A 40 -12.66 6.37 -0.24
CA ILE A 40 -11.64 6.32 0.82
C ILE A 40 -10.36 6.93 0.25
N VAL A 41 -9.95 8.06 0.81
CA VAL A 41 -8.85 8.86 0.27
C VAL A 41 -7.75 9.02 1.32
N SER A 42 -6.48 8.86 0.91
CA SER A 42 -5.32 9.11 1.76
C SER A 42 -5.10 10.61 1.99
N LYS A 43 -4.19 10.96 2.91
CA LYS A 43 -3.75 12.36 3.07
C LYS A 43 -3.12 12.97 1.82
N THR A 44 -2.56 12.14 0.95
CA THR A 44 -1.87 12.60 -0.26
C THR A 44 -2.83 12.76 -1.43
N GLY A 45 -4.06 12.25 -1.31
CA GLY A 45 -5.06 12.23 -2.38
C GLY A 45 -5.24 10.88 -3.06
N LYS A 46 -4.40 9.89 -2.74
CA LYS A 46 -4.52 8.54 -3.31
C LYS A 46 -5.87 7.93 -2.91
N ILE A 47 -6.61 7.42 -3.88
CA ILE A 47 -7.85 6.70 -3.62
C ILE A 47 -7.48 5.27 -3.24
N TYR A 48 -7.79 4.87 -2.01
CA TYR A 48 -7.60 3.51 -1.55
C TYR A 48 -8.70 2.58 -2.05
N GLY A 49 -9.93 3.07 -2.11
CA GLY A 49 -11.05 2.35 -2.71
C GLY A 49 -12.27 3.25 -2.86
N TYR A 50 -13.20 2.85 -3.71
CA TYR A 50 -14.42 3.59 -3.98
C TYR A 50 -15.58 2.65 -4.32
N ALA A 51 -16.81 3.15 -4.23
CA ALA A 51 -18.00 2.46 -4.69
C ALA A 51 -19.08 3.47 -5.07
N PHE A 52 -19.79 3.17 -6.15
CA PHE A 52 -20.90 3.98 -6.66
C PHE A 52 -22.21 3.23 -6.53
N LEU A 53 -23.29 3.97 -6.38
CA LEU A 53 -24.64 3.46 -6.61
C LEU A 53 -24.84 3.24 -8.12
N ASP A 54 -25.72 2.30 -8.47
CA ASP A 54 -25.89 1.78 -9.84
C ASP A 54 -26.30 2.85 -10.88
N ASP A 55 -26.82 4.00 -10.45
CA ASP A 55 -27.28 5.11 -11.30
C ASP A 55 -26.30 6.31 -11.33
N PHE A 56 -25.04 6.13 -10.92
CA PHE A 56 -24.07 7.24 -10.92
C PHE A 56 -23.49 7.52 -12.31
N GLU A 57 -24.00 8.57 -12.95
CA GLU A 57 -23.48 9.07 -14.22
C GLU A 57 -22.67 10.35 -14.01
N CYS A 58 -21.34 10.23 -13.98
CA CYS A 58 -20.44 11.38 -14.04
C CYS A 58 -19.13 11.00 -14.75
N ASP A 59 -19.11 11.17 -16.06
CA ASP A 59 -17.95 10.82 -16.91
C ASP A 59 -16.67 11.50 -16.44
N THR A 60 -16.74 12.78 -16.02
CA THR A 60 -15.58 13.50 -15.47
C THR A 60 -15.02 12.82 -14.21
N MET A 61 -15.88 12.30 -13.33
CA MET A 61 -15.44 11.60 -12.12
C MET A 61 -14.79 10.25 -12.47
N ILE A 62 -15.41 9.51 -13.38
CA ILE A 62 -14.95 8.18 -13.79
C ILE A 62 -13.64 8.29 -14.60
N ASP A 63 -13.61 9.15 -15.60
CA ASP A 63 -12.52 9.24 -16.58
C ASP A 63 -11.32 10.04 -16.09
N LYS A 64 -11.50 11.05 -15.23
CA LYS A 64 -10.37 11.87 -14.76
C LYS A 64 -9.84 11.46 -13.39
N ILE A 65 -10.64 10.85 -12.52
CA ILE A 65 -10.28 10.68 -11.11
C ILE A 65 -10.18 9.21 -10.74
N VAL A 66 -11.20 8.42 -11.08
CA VAL A 66 -11.17 6.98 -10.83
C VAL A 66 -10.09 6.30 -11.68
N SER A 67 -10.00 6.65 -12.95
CA SER A 67 -8.96 6.11 -13.85
C SER A 67 -7.53 6.48 -13.41
N GLN A 68 -7.34 7.67 -12.84
CA GLN A 68 -6.04 8.17 -12.37
C GLN A 68 -5.72 7.68 -10.94
N GLY A 69 -6.74 7.29 -10.16
CA GLY A 69 -6.60 6.78 -8.81
C GLY A 69 -6.21 7.83 -7.76
N GLU A 70 -6.34 9.12 -8.07
CA GLU A 70 -5.90 10.22 -7.18
C GLU A 70 -6.82 11.44 -7.28
N PHE A 71 -7.09 12.09 -6.14
CA PHE A 71 -7.81 13.35 -6.07
C PHE A 71 -6.90 14.55 -6.36
N PRO A 72 -7.40 15.61 -7.02
CA PRO A 72 -6.65 16.84 -7.24
C PRO A 72 -6.12 17.44 -5.93
N LYS A 73 -4.86 17.91 -5.95
CA LYS A 73 -4.16 18.40 -4.74
C LYS A 73 -4.90 19.54 -4.03
N HIS A 74 -5.55 20.44 -4.78
CA HIS A 74 -6.31 21.55 -4.18
C HIS A 74 -7.51 21.03 -3.38
N TYR A 75 -8.21 20.04 -3.93
CA TYR A 75 -9.34 19.39 -3.27
C TYR A 75 -8.88 18.63 -2.01
N VAL A 76 -7.78 17.88 -2.10
CA VAL A 76 -7.20 17.19 -0.93
C VAL A 76 -6.83 18.17 0.18
N ASN A 77 -6.18 19.29 -0.15
CA ASN A 77 -5.86 20.32 0.83
C ASN A 77 -7.10 20.94 1.48
N TRP A 78 -8.22 21.01 0.76
CA TRP A 78 -9.49 21.44 1.34
C TRP A 78 -10.08 20.39 2.28
N LEU A 79 -10.07 19.11 1.90
CA LEU A 79 -10.50 17.99 2.77
C LEU A 79 -9.72 17.94 4.09
N LEU A 80 -8.42 18.24 4.05
CA LEU A 80 -7.55 18.23 5.22
C LEU A 80 -7.82 19.36 6.22
N LYS A 81 -8.57 20.40 5.84
CA LYS A 81 -8.96 21.48 6.77
C LYS A 81 -10.14 21.12 7.68
N MET A 82 -10.82 20.01 7.40
CA MET A 82 -11.98 19.58 8.16
C MET A 82 -11.54 18.62 9.26
N ASP A 83 -11.49 19.09 10.51
CA ASP A 83 -11.09 18.26 11.66
C ASP A 83 -12.26 17.42 12.24
N SER A 84 -13.50 17.79 11.92
CA SER A 84 -14.72 17.08 12.30
C SER A 84 -15.57 16.74 11.08
N THR A 85 -16.51 15.82 11.25
CA THR A 85 -17.52 15.50 10.23
C THR A 85 -18.22 16.77 9.76
N SER A 86 -18.18 17.00 8.45
CA SER A 86 -18.85 18.12 7.78
C SER A 86 -19.92 17.52 6.88
N SER A 87 -21.16 17.51 7.36
CA SER A 87 -22.30 16.89 6.70
C SER A 87 -23.03 17.86 5.76
N ASN A 88 -23.75 17.28 4.81
CA ASN A 88 -24.71 17.98 3.95
C ASN A 88 -24.17 19.22 3.23
N ILE A 89 -22.93 19.15 2.76
CA ILE A 89 -22.30 20.23 1.98
C ILE A 89 -22.93 20.21 0.58
N PRO A 90 -23.67 21.25 0.19
CA PRO A 90 -24.23 21.33 -1.15
C PRO A 90 -23.11 21.55 -2.17
N GLN A 91 -23.22 20.88 -3.31
CA GLN A 91 -22.33 21.13 -4.45
C GLN A 91 -22.50 22.57 -4.93
N LYS A 92 -21.38 23.26 -5.15
CA LYS A 92 -21.35 24.59 -5.79
C LYS A 92 -21.41 24.42 -7.31
N GLU A 93 -21.77 25.50 -8.01
CA GLU A 93 -21.85 25.57 -9.49
C GLU A 93 -20.56 25.11 -10.19
N ILE A 94 -19.40 25.33 -9.54
CA ILE A 94 -18.09 24.89 -10.03
C ILE A 94 -17.82 23.45 -9.58
N CYS A 95 -17.40 22.60 -10.51
CA CYS A 95 -17.05 21.21 -10.23
C CYS A 95 -15.95 21.13 -9.16
N ALA A 96 -16.14 20.28 -8.15
CA ALA A 96 -15.19 20.10 -7.05
C ALA A 96 -13.82 19.57 -7.51
N PHE A 97 -13.73 19.08 -8.75
CA PHE A 97 -12.54 18.42 -9.29
C PHE A 97 -11.97 19.07 -10.55
N ASP A 98 -12.68 20.04 -11.13
CA ASP A 98 -12.24 20.77 -12.32
C ASP A 98 -12.79 22.20 -12.27
N ASP A 99 -11.93 23.13 -11.83
CA ASP A 99 -12.27 24.53 -11.58
C ASP A 99 -12.70 25.28 -12.86
N ASN A 100 -12.48 24.69 -14.04
CA ASN A 100 -12.84 25.28 -15.34
C ASN A 100 -14.14 24.71 -15.94
N SER A 101 -14.83 23.82 -15.22
CA SER A 101 -16.05 23.17 -15.69
C SER A 101 -17.22 23.37 -14.72
N GLU A 102 -18.39 23.63 -15.28
CA GLU A 102 -19.64 23.60 -14.53
C GLU A 102 -19.93 22.16 -14.09
N CYS A 103 -20.41 22.01 -12.86
CA CYS A 103 -20.82 20.69 -12.36
C CYS A 103 -22.16 20.33 -13.00
N LEU A 104 -22.15 19.38 -13.95
CA LEU A 104 -23.36 18.88 -14.61
C LEU A 104 -24.29 18.09 -13.67
N VAL A 105 -23.86 17.84 -12.43
CA VAL A 105 -24.59 17.01 -11.47
C VAL A 105 -25.31 17.91 -10.46
N GLU A 106 -26.59 18.16 -10.74
CA GLU A 106 -27.48 18.93 -9.86
C GLU A 106 -27.84 18.13 -8.59
N GLY A 107 -28.13 18.86 -7.50
CA GLY A 107 -28.63 18.27 -6.25
C GLY A 107 -27.63 17.37 -5.52
N LYS A 108 -26.35 17.38 -5.89
CA LYS A 108 -25.31 16.62 -5.20
C LYS A 108 -25.07 17.18 -3.79
N ILE A 109 -25.18 16.31 -2.80
CA ILE A 109 -24.93 16.60 -1.39
C ILE A 109 -23.74 15.74 -0.94
N THR A 110 -22.72 16.39 -0.36
CA THR A 110 -21.48 15.73 0.04
C THR A 110 -21.33 15.76 1.56
N THR A 111 -20.95 14.63 2.14
CA THR A 111 -20.54 14.53 3.55
C THR A 111 -19.09 14.11 3.62
N ILE A 112 -18.31 14.81 4.44
CA ILE A 112 -16.87 14.57 4.60
C ILE A 112 -16.61 14.13 6.03
N VAL A 113 -16.07 12.93 6.18
CA VAL A 113 -15.77 12.33 7.47
C VAL A 113 -14.26 12.12 7.59
N PRO A 114 -13.60 12.82 8.53
CA PRO A 114 -12.22 12.55 8.88
C PRO A 114 -11.95 11.11 9.31
N ILE A 115 -10.88 10.51 8.77
CA ILE A 115 -10.41 9.20 9.23
C ILE A 115 -9.20 9.43 10.13
N TYR A 116 -9.33 9.10 11.42
CA TYR A 116 -8.25 9.14 12.40
C TYR A 116 -7.79 7.74 12.79
N GLY A 117 -6.50 7.60 13.07
CA GLY A 117 -5.88 6.40 13.63
C GLY A 117 -4.82 6.79 14.66
N VAL A 118 -4.93 6.26 15.88
CA VAL A 118 -4.00 6.54 17.00
C VAL A 118 -3.77 8.04 17.25
N GLY A 119 -4.82 8.85 17.11
CA GLY A 119 -4.76 10.31 17.32
C GLY A 119 -4.19 11.10 16.14
N GLU A 120 -3.78 10.45 15.05
CA GLU A 120 -3.34 11.11 13.82
C GLU A 120 -4.45 11.04 12.78
N ARG A 121 -4.68 12.14 12.03
CA ARG A 121 -5.44 12.04 10.76
C ARG A 121 -4.72 11.01 9.89
N ILE A 122 -5.40 10.18 9.12
CA ILE A 122 -4.76 9.20 8.20
C ILE A 122 -5.40 9.18 6.81
N GLY A 123 -6.62 9.71 6.68
CA GLY A 123 -7.31 9.83 5.42
C GLY A 123 -8.64 10.55 5.56
N THR A 124 -9.46 10.51 4.53
CA THR A 124 -10.78 11.12 4.50
C THR A 124 -11.74 10.15 3.85
N LEU A 125 -12.90 9.94 4.48
CA LEU A 125 -14.04 9.26 3.88
C LEU A 125 -14.93 10.34 3.27
N VAL A 126 -15.14 10.28 1.95
CA VAL A 126 -16.02 11.21 1.23
C VAL A 126 -17.25 10.44 0.80
N LEU A 127 -18.42 10.99 1.14
CA LEU A 127 -19.72 10.44 0.83
C LEU A 127 -20.48 11.41 -0.06
N ALA A 128 -21.22 10.90 -1.05
CA ALA A 128 -22.09 11.72 -1.87
C ALA A 128 -23.45 11.05 -2.12
N LYS A 129 -24.53 11.80 -1.90
CA LYS A 129 -25.91 11.48 -2.28
C LYS A 129 -26.40 12.52 -3.30
N PHE A 130 -27.52 12.24 -3.96
CA PHE A 130 -28.18 13.15 -4.88
C PHE A 130 -29.61 13.39 -4.42
N ASN A 131 -30.00 14.66 -4.35
CA ASN A 131 -31.36 15.11 -4.00
C ASN A 131 -31.85 14.66 -2.60
N GLU A 132 -30.95 14.13 -1.75
CA GLU A 132 -31.27 13.64 -0.42
C GLU A 132 -30.14 14.00 0.56
N GLU A 133 -30.52 14.51 1.73
CA GLU A 133 -29.60 14.82 2.82
C GLU A 133 -29.20 13.57 3.60
N PHE A 134 -28.00 13.60 4.18
CA PHE A 134 -27.54 12.62 5.16
C PHE A 134 -28.24 12.86 6.50
N THR A 135 -28.89 11.82 6.99
CA THR A 135 -29.55 11.79 8.31
C THR A 135 -28.55 11.45 9.42
N ASP A 136 -28.93 11.64 10.69
CA ASP A 136 -28.09 11.25 11.83
C ASP A 136 -27.73 9.75 11.82
N ASP A 137 -28.65 8.89 11.36
CA ASP A 137 -28.40 7.45 11.17
C ASP A 137 -27.32 7.21 10.11
N ASP A 138 -27.33 7.98 9.02
CA ASP A 138 -26.29 7.91 7.97
C ASP A 138 -24.95 8.42 8.49
N LEU A 139 -24.95 9.51 9.26
CA LEU A 139 -23.73 10.08 9.85
C LEU A 139 -23.12 9.13 10.88
N LEU A 140 -23.93 8.46 11.69
CA LEU A 140 -23.47 7.44 12.62
C LEU A 140 -22.79 6.29 11.88
N LEU A 141 -23.38 5.81 10.78
CA LEU A 141 -22.79 4.76 9.95
C LEU A 141 -21.52 5.23 9.24
N ALA A 142 -21.47 6.50 8.83
CA ALA A 142 -20.33 7.12 8.19
C ALA A 142 -19.12 7.24 9.14
N GLU A 143 -19.31 7.76 10.36
CA GLU A 143 -18.26 7.86 11.37
C GLU A 143 -17.81 6.49 11.87
N TYR A 144 -18.75 5.58 12.06
CA TYR A 144 -18.44 4.20 12.40
C TYR A 144 -17.63 3.52 11.28
N GLY A 145 -18.03 3.72 10.03
CA GLY A 145 -17.30 3.27 8.84
C GLY A 145 -15.91 3.87 8.73
N ALA A 146 -15.76 5.18 8.98
CA ALA A 146 -14.48 5.87 8.99
C ALA A 146 -13.52 5.28 10.03
N THR A 147 -14.04 4.95 11.23
CA THR A 147 -13.25 4.31 12.29
C THR A 147 -12.76 2.92 11.86
N VAL A 148 -13.64 2.11 11.26
CA VAL A 148 -13.33 0.76 10.72
C VAL A 148 -12.26 0.85 9.63
N VAL A 149 -12.41 1.79 8.69
CA VAL A 149 -11.42 2.04 7.64
C VAL A 149 -10.08 2.46 8.24
N GLY A 150 -10.10 3.32 9.27
CA GLY A 150 -8.89 3.76 9.95
C GLY A 150 -8.12 2.60 10.59
N MET A 151 -8.83 1.66 11.23
CA MET A 151 -8.22 0.45 11.78
C MET A 151 -7.57 -0.42 10.69
N GLU A 152 -8.23 -0.61 9.54
CA GLU A 152 -7.67 -1.40 8.43
C GLU A 152 -6.46 -0.73 7.79
N ILE A 153 -6.43 0.61 7.66
CA ILE A 153 -5.25 1.35 7.22
C ILE A 153 -4.07 1.15 8.18
N LEU A 154 -4.30 1.21 9.49
CA LEU A 154 -3.26 0.96 10.48
C LEU A 154 -2.74 -0.48 10.43
N ARG A 155 -3.64 -1.46 10.24
CA ARG A 155 -3.30 -2.87 10.10
C ARG A 155 -2.42 -3.12 8.88
N ASP A 156 -2.81 -2.61 7.71
CA ASP A 156 -2.05 -2.74 6.46
C ASP A 156 -0.65 -2.11 6.58
N ASN A 157 -0.56 -0.91 7.18
CA ASN A 157 0.73 -0.27 7.43
C ASN A 157 1.61 -1.09 8.40
N SER A 158 1.03 -1.63 9.47
CA SER A 158 1.76 -2.49 10.42
C SER A 158 2.31 -3.75 9.75
N GLN A 159 1.51 -4.41 8.91
CA GLN A 159 1.94 -5.58 8.14
C GLN A 159 3.07 -5.25 7.16
N LYS A 160 3.00 -4.11 6.47
CA LYS A 160 4.08 -3.65 5.59
C LYS A 160 5.39 -3.42 6.36
N ILE A 161 5.31 -2.79 7.54
CA ILE A 161 6.46 -2.58 8.41
C ILE A 161 7.02 -3.93 8.90
N GLU A 162 6.18 -4.87 9.30
CA GLU A 162 6.59 -6.20 9.74
C GLU A 162 7.30 -6.98 8.62
N VAL A 163 6.73 -6.99 7.42
CA VAL A 163 7.34 -7.65 6.24
C VAL A 163 8.69 -7.02 5.92
N GLU A 164 8.78 -5.70 5.90
CA GLU A 164 10.03 -4.96 5.67
C GLU A 164 11.09 -5.27 6.75
N ALA A 165 10.70 -5.27 8.02
CA ALA A 165 11.58 -5.62 9.14
C ALA A 165 12.06 -7.07 9.02
N ARG A 166 11.18 -7.99 8.64
CA ARG A 166 11.52 -9.39 8.40
C ARG A 166 12.51 -9.55 7.25
N LYS A 167 12.31 -8.86 6.12
CA LYS A 167 13.27 -8.87 5.00
C LYS A 167 14.66 -8.41 5.47
N LYS A 168 14.74 -7.33 6.24
CA LYS A 168 16.03 -6.84 6.79
C LYS A 168 16.65 -7.83 7.76
N ALA A 169 15.86 -8.40 8.67
CA ALA A 169 16.32 -9.40 9.62
C ALA A 169 16.88 -10.64 8.92
N THR A 170 16.22 -11.14 7.86
CA THR A 170 16.72 -12.26 7.07
C THR A 170 18.11 -11.98 6.47
N VAL A 171 18.33 -10.77 5.95
CA VAL A 171 19.66 -10.37 5.44
C VAL A 171 20.70 -10.33 6.55
N GLN A 172 20.37 -9.73 7.70
CA GLN A 172 21.30 -9.66 8.83
C GLN A 172 21.69 -11.04 9.37
N ILE A 173 20.73 -11.95 9.49
CA ILE A 173 20.98 -13.33 9.89
C ILE A 173 21.88 -14.01 8.85
N ALA A 174 21.60 -13.84 7.56
CA ALA A 174 22.41 -14.42 6.49
C ALA A 174 23.87 -13.94 6.57
N LEU A 175 24.09 -12.64 6.75
CA LEU A 175 25.43 -12.06 6.92
C LEU A 175 26.13 -12.57 8.19
N ALA A 176 25.41 -12.69 9.31
CA ALA A 176 25.97 -13.18 10.57
C ALA A 176 26.42 -14.66 10.51
N THR A 177 25.90 -15.45 9.57
CA THR A 177 26.34 -16.85 9.36
C THR A 177 27.63 -16.97 8.54
N LEU A 178 28.09 -15.88 7.91
CA LEU A 178 29.32 -15.85 7.12
C LEU A 178 30.53 -15.62 8.03
N SER A 179 31.61 -16.35 7.75
CA SER A 179 32.94 -16.06 8.27
C SER A 179 33.53 -14.83 7.57
N TYR A 180 34.58 -14.24 8.14
CA TYR A 180 35.24 -13.06 7.59
C TYR A 180 35.61 -13.22 6.10
N SER A 181 36.27 -14.33 5.73
CA SER A 181 36.63 -14.59 4.33
C SER A 181 35.41 -14.83 3.43
N GLU A 182 34.32 -15.38 3.96
CA GLU A 182 33.07 -15.54 3.21
C GLU A 182 32.34 -14.20 3.01
N ILE A 183 32.42 -13.27 3.98
CA ILE A 183 31.92 -11.90 3.81
C ILE A 183 32.69 -11.20 2.70
N GLU A 184 34.03 -11.25 2.73
CA GLU A 184 34.88 -10.67 1.69
C GLU A 184 34.56 -11.27 0.31
N ALA A 185 34.38 -12.59 0.24
CA ALA A 185 33.93 -13.27 -0.98
C ALA A 185 32.56 -12.74 -1.44
N ALA A 186 31.58 -12.65 -0.53
CA ALA A 186 30.24 -12.15 -0.81
C ALA A 186 30.23 -10.72 -1.37
N VAL A 187 31.04 -9.83 -0.80
CA VAL A 187 31.20 -8.45 -1.29
C VAL A 187 31.67 -8.45 -2.74
N ASN A 188 32.69 -9.25 -3.06
CA ASN A 188 33.24 -9.31 -4.41
C ASN A 188 32.27 -9.93 -5.41
N ILE A 189 31.61 -11.03 -5.03
CA ILE A 189 30.59 -11.72 -5.84
C ILE A 189 29.46 -10.76 -6.22
N LEU A 190 28.86 -10.09 -5.23
CA LEU A 190 27.73 -9.21 -5.44
C LEU A 190 28.11 -7.92 -6.17
N SER A 191 29.37 -7.49 -6.08
CA SER A 191 29.89 -6.35 -6.84
C SER A 191 30.09 -6.65 -8.33
N GLU A 192 30.23 -7.92 -8.71
CA GLU A 192 30.29 -8.33 -10.11
C GLU A 192 28.91 -8.48 -10.76
N LEU A 193 27.83 -8.47 -9.96
CA LEU A 193 26.48 -8.49 -10.50
C LEU A 193 26.14 -7.10 -11.07
N ASN A 194 25.75 -7.05 -12.34
CA ASN A 194 25.22 -5.85 -12.97
C ASN A 194 23.71 -5.72 -12.67
N GLY A 195 23.37 -5.49 -11.40
CA GLY A 195 21.99 -5.37 -10.93
C GLY A 195 21.62 -6.46 -9.92
N THR A 196 20.38 -6.97 -10.00
CA THR A 196 19.85 -7.99 -9.08
C THR A 196 20.06 -9.43 -9.56
N GLU A 197 20.62 -9.63 -10.75
CA GLU A 197 20.89 -10.95 -11.31
C GLU A 197 22.13 -10.96 -12.21
N GLY A 198 22.74 -12.12 -12.39
CA GLY A 198 23.92 -12.23 -13.23
C GLY A 198 24.57 -13.62 -13.26
N LEU A 199 25.47 -13.81 -14.22
CA LEU A 199 26.27 -15.02 -14.35
C LEU A 199 27.64 -14.80 -13.72
N LEU A 200 28.04 -15.74 -12.85
CA LEU A 200 29.26 -15.65 -12.07
C LEU A 200 30.16 -16.86 -12.29
N VAL A 201 31.45 -16.63 -12.47
CA VAL A 201 32.46 -17.69 -12.59
C VAL A 201 33.35 -17.69 -11.36
N ALA A 202 33.09 -18.62 -10.43
CA ALA A 202 33.76 -18.66 -9.13
C ALA A 202 35.29 -18.74 -9.20
N SER A 203 35.87 -19.43 -10.20
CA SER A 203 37.33 -19.47 -10.38
C SER A 203 37.93 -18.10 -10.70
N LYS A 204 37.27 -17.31 -11.54
CA LYS A 204 37.74 -15.97 -11.94
C LYS A 204 37.76 -14.98 -10.76
N ILE A 205 36.86 -15.16 -9.80
CA ILE A 205 36.80 -14.34 -8.58
C ILE A 205 37.85 -14.82 -7.58
N ALA A 206 37.97 -16.14 -7.39
CA ALA A 206 38.97 -16.75 -6.52
C ALA A 206 40.39 -16.26 -6.89
N ASP A 207 40.75 -16.31 -8.17
CA ASP A 207 42.06 -15.90 -8.66
C ASP A 207 42.32 -14.40 -8.49
N ARG A 208 41.28 -13.56 -8.58
CA ARG A 208 41.42 -12.10 -8.48
C ARG A 208 41.55 -11.62 -7.04
N VAL A 209 40.76 -12.19 -6.14
CA VAL A 209 40.68 -11.78 -4.73
C VAL A 209 41.69 -12.54 -3.87
N GLY A 210 42.28 -13.63 -4.38
CA GLY A 210 43.25 -14.44 -3.65
C GLY A 210 42.60 -15.35 -2.59
N ILE A 211 41.34 -15.74 -2.80
CA ILE A 211 40.59 -16.64 -1.91
C ILE A 211 40.36 -18.00 -2.57
N THR A 212 40.10 -19.04 -1.78
CA THR A 212 39.81 -20.36 -2.33
C THR A 212 38.39 -20.42 -2.91
N ARG A 213 38.20 -21.20 -3.97
CA ARG A 213 36.88 -21.41 -4.60
C ARG A 213 35.84 -21.97 -3.61
N SER A 214 36.26 -22.75 -2.61
CA SER A 214 35.36 -23.30 -1.59
C SER A 214 34.72 -22.22 -0.72
N VAL A 215 35.44 -21.12 -0.42
CA VAL A 215 34.91 -19.98 0.33
C VAL A 215 33.77 -19.31 -0.44
N ILE A 216 33.93 -19.10 -1.75
CA ILE A 216 32.89 -18.54 -2.63
C ILE A 216 31.65 -19.43 -2.65
N VAL A 217 31.83 -20.74 -2.85
CA VAL A 217 30.71 -21.69 -2.92
C VAL A 217 29.98 -21.78 -1.58
N ASN A 218 30.70 -21.75 -0.45
CA ASN A 218 30.08 -21.77 0.87
C ASN A 218 29.29 -20.50 1.16
N ALA A 219 29.82 -19.32 0.79
CA ALA A 219 29.11 -18.05 0.93
C ALA A 219 27.80 -18.06 0.14
N LEU A 220 27.83 -18.50 -1.13
CA LEU A 220 26.64 -18.64 -1.97
C LEU A 220 25.62 -19.62 -1.37
N ARG A 221 26.09 -20.78 -0.89
CA ARG A 221 25.22 -21.79 -0.26
C ARG A 221 24.54 -21.27 1.00
N LYS A 222 25.23 -20.49 1.83
CA LYS A 222 24.66 -19.89 3.05
C LYS A 222 23.60 -18.84 2.71
N PHE A 223 23.85 -18.01 1.71
CA PHE A 223 22.87 -17.05 1.20
C PHE A 223 21.63 -17.72 0.57
N GLU A 224 21.83 -18.78 -0.19
CA GLU A 224 20.72 -19.56 -0.76
C GLU A 224 19.91 -20.25 0.36
N SER A 225 20.59 -20.80 1.37
CA SER A 225 19.93 -21.42 2.53
C SER A 225 19.12 -20.41 3.37
N ALA A 226 19.57 -19.15 3.42
CA ALA A 226 18.83 -18.06 4.07
C ALA A 226 17.71 -17.48 3.19
N GLY A 227 17.57 -17.92 1.95
CA GLY A 227 16.57 -17.43 1.01
C GLY A 227 16.79 -16.00 0.54
N VAL A 228 18.01 -15.46 0.65
CA VAL A 228 18.34 -14.10 0.17
C VAL A 228 18.78 -14.08 -1.29
N ILE A 229 19.25 -15.21 -1.81
CA ILE A 229 19.55 -15.43 -3.22
C ILE A 229 19.00 -16.77 -3.69
N GLU A 230 18.90 -16.93 -5.00
CA GLU A 230 18.71 -18.19 -5.69
C GLU A 230 19.93 -18.44 -6.59
N SER A 231 20.44 -19.67 -6.62
CA SER A 231 21.57 -20.04 -7.47
C SER A 231 21.22 -21.19 -8.40
N LYS A 232 21.70 -21.10 -9.65
CA LYS A 232 21.54 -22.16 -10.66
C LYS A 232 22.87 -22.45 -11.31
N SER A 233 23.40 -23.66 -11.08
CA SER A 233 24.64 -24.11 -11.72
C SER A 233 24.43 -24.32 -13.22
N LEU A 234 25.30 -23.73 -14.04
CA LEU A 234 25.37 -23.94 -15.49
C LEU A 234 26.64 -24.73 -15.87
N GLY A 235 27.18 -25.50 -14.93
CA GLY A 235 28.39 -26.30 -15.12
C GLY A 235 29.62 -25.43 -15.38
N MET A 236 30.32 -25.70 -16.49
CA MET A 236 31.55 -24.98 -16.85
C MET A 236 31.33 -23.50 -17.21
N LYS A 237 30.09 -23.11 -17.53
CA LYS A 237 29.75 -21.72 -17.86
C LYS A 237 29.64 -20.81 -16.63
N GLY A 238 29.62 -21.38 -15.43
CA GLY A 238 29.48 -20.66 -14.16
C GLY A 238 28.16 -20.95 -13.46
N THR A 239 27.81 -20.08 -12.53
CA THR A 239 26.58 -20.15 -11.73
C THR A 239 25.78 -18.88 -11.97
N TYR A 240 24.53 -19.02 -12.39
CA TYR A 240 23.60 -17.91 -12.45
C TYR A 240 23.07 -17.63 -11.04
N ILE A 241 23.04 -16.37 -10.64
CA ILE A 241 22.60 -15.92 -9.32
C ILE A 241 21.51 -14.87 -9.52
N ARG A 242 20.46 -14.97 -8.71
CA ARG A 242 19.38 -13.99 -8.63
C ARG A 242 19.18 -13.59 -7.18
N VAL A 243 19.21 -12.29 -6.89
CA VAL A 243 18.96 -11.74 -5.56
C VAL A 243 17.44 -11.71 -5.32
N LEU A 244 17.00 -12.37 -4.24
CA LEU A 244 15.59 -12.43 -3.85
C LEU A 244 15.20 -11.32 -2.88
N ASN A 245 16.17 -10.80 -2.12
CA ASN A 245 15.97 -9.77 -1.12
C ASN A 245 16.71 -8.49 -1.50
N GLU A 246 15.96 -7.43 -1.77
CA GLU A 246 16.48 -6.12 -2.23
C GLU A 246 17.48 -5.48 -1.25
N HIS A 247 17.34 -5.73 0.05
CA HIS A 247 18.25 -5.14 1.06
C HIS A 247 19.63 -5.80 1.10
N LEU A 248 19.82 -6.94 0.43
CA LEU A 248 21.11 -7.67 0.47
C LEU A 248 22.24 -6.81 -0.12
N LEU A 249 22.00 -6.17 -1.27
CA LEU A 249 23.01 -5.37 -1.95
C LEU A 249 23.39 -4.14 -1.12
N ASP A 250 22.41 -3.47 -0.52
CA ASP A 250 22.62 -2.28 0.32
C ASP A 250 23.45 -2.62 1.57
N GLU A 251 23.12 -3.71 2.28
CA GLU A 251 23.85 -4.13 3.46
C GLU A 251 25.29 -4.54 3.13
N ILE A 252 25.50 -5.21 2.00
CA ILE A 252 26.83 -5.60 1.52
C ILE A 252 27.67 -4.37 1.15
N GLN A 253 27.07 -3.33 0.54
CA GLN A 253 27.78 -2.08 0.27
C GLN A 253 28.24 -1.36 1.52
N LYS A 254 27.51 -1.45 2.64
CA LYS A 254 27.94 -0.88 3.93
C LYS A 254 29.19 -1.56 4.48
N LEU A 255 29.42 -2.83 4.12
CA LEU A 255 30.57 -3.64 4.55
C LEU A 255 31.82 -3.41 3.70
N LYS A 256 31.75 -2.67 2.58
CA LYS A 256 32.90 -2.33 1.72
C LYS A 256 33.91 -1.33 2.33
N ARG A 257 33.81 -1.03 3.62
CA ARG A 257 34.72 -0.10 4.30
C ARG A 257 36.13 -0.64 4.40
#